data_AF-A0A960QKU4-F1
#
_entry.id   AF-A0A960QKU4-F1
#
_cell.length_a   1.000
_cell.length_b   1.000
_cell.length_c   1.000
_cell.angle_alpha   90.00
_cell.angle_beta   90.00
_cell.angle_gamma   90.00
#
_symmetry.space_group_name_H-M   'P 1'
#
loop_
_entity.id
_entity.type
_entity.pdbx_description
1 polymer ?
#
loop_
_entity_poly.entity_id
_entity_poly.type
_entity_poly.pdbx_seq_one_letter_code
_entity_poly.pdbx_strand_id
1 'polypeptide(L)'
;MDHNPHFTLAEVKSLARQIFQGLVAIQRVHPHLIHRDIKPVNMLLSDGILKICDFGYLKLFEYIWLQKLSLVQHIVVKMTFFRCLSFYFK
;
A
#
# COMPACT_ATOMS: atom_id res chain seq x y z
N MET A 1 -7.10 25.02 -14.81
CA MET A 1 -7.40 23.92 -15.74
C MET A 1 -7.69 22.72 -14.87
N ASP A 2 -8.96 22.33 -14.76
CA ASP A 2 -9.38 21.20 -13.94
C ASP A 2 -8.96 19.90 -14.64
N HIS A 3 -7.73 19.45 -14.38
CA HIS A 3 -7.26 18.13 -14.80
C HIS A 3 -7.77 17.05 -13.85
N ASN A 4 -9.08 17.02 -13.61
CA ASN A 4 -9.68 15.87 -12.96
C ASN A 4 -9.93 14.81 -14.04
N PRO A 5 -9.20 13.69 -14.06
CA PRO A 5 -9.45 12.63 -15.03
C PRO A 5 -10.89 12.14 -14.89
N HIS A 6 -11.65 12.25 -15.99
CA HIS A 6 -13.00 11.72 -16.05
C HIS A 6 -12.93 10.22 -16.34
N PHE A 7 -13.14 9.42 -15.31
CA PHE A 7 -13.23 7.97 -15.44
C PHE A 7 -14.66 7.53 -15.77
N THR A 8 -14.81 6.61 -16.70
CA THR A 8 -16.03 5.83 -16.90
C THR A 8 -16.29 4.94 -15.69
N LEU A 9 -17.55 4.50 -15.52
CA LEU A 9 -17.91 3.55 -14.46
C LEU A 9 -17.11 2.23 -14.54
N ALA A 10 -16.79 1.79 -15.77
CA ALA A 10 -15.98 0.60 -15.99
C ALA A 10 -14.55 0.78 -15.49
N GLU A 11 -13.94 1.94 -15.76
CA GLU A 11 -12.60 2.28 -15.26
C GLU A 11 -12.59 2.41 -13.74
N VAL A 12 -13.57 3.09 -13.14
CA VAL A 12 -13.68 3.20 -11.67
C VAL A 12 -13.75 1.81 -11.02
N LYS A 13 -14.57 0.90 -11.57
CA LYS A 13 -14.66 -0.50 -11.09
C LYS A 13 -13.33 -1.23 -11.24
N SER A 14 -12.63 -1.04 -12.36
CA SER A 14 -11.32 -1.64 -12.60
C SER A 14 -10.28 -1.13 -11.60
N LEU A 15 -10.21 0.18 -11.37
CA LEU A 15 -9.28 0.81 -10.43
C LEU A 15 -9.59 0.38 -8.99
N ALA A 16 -10.86 0.37 -8.58
CA ALA A 16 -11.27 -0.10 -7.25
C ALA A 16 -10.81 -1.55 -7.01
N ARG A 17 -11.01 -2.44 -7.99
CA ARG A 17 -10.52 -3.82 -7.92
C ARG A 17 -9.01 -3.89 -7.74
N GLN A 18 -8.25 -3.08 -8.48
CA GLN A 18 -6.79 -3.03 -8.37
C GLN A 18 -6.32 -2.52 -7.00
N ILE A 19 -6.99 -1.49 -6.46
CA ILE A 19 -6.74 -0.99 -5.09
C ILE A 19 -6.94 -2.12 -4.08
N PHE A 20 -8.07 -2.84 -4.13
CA PHE A 20 -8.33 -3.95 -3.21
C PHE A 20 -7.32 -5.09 -3.37
N GLN A 21 -6.92 -5.42 -4.60
CA GLN A 21 -5.88 -6.42 -4.85
C GLN A 21 -4.53 -6.01 -4.23
N GLY A 22 -4.13 -4.74 -4.38
CA GLY A 22 -2.94 -4.19 -3.74
C GLY A 22 -3.00 -4.25 -2.21
N LEU A 23 -4.15 -3.89 -1.61
CA LEU A 23 -4.37 -3.96 -0.17
C LEU A 23 -4.29 -5.39 0.37
N VAL A 24 -4.91 -6.35 -0.32
CA VAL A 24 -4.83 -7.78 0.03
C VAL A 24 -3.39 -8.27 -0.07
N ALA A 25 -2.62 -7.84 -1.08
CA ALA A 25 -1.21 -8.18 -1.20
C ALA A 25 -0.39 -7.65 -0.01
N ILE A 26 -0.62 -6.41 0.41
CA ILE A 26 0.03 -5.81 1.60
C ILE A 26 -0.34 -6.60 2.86
N GLN A 27 -1.61 -6.94 3.05
CA GLN A 27 -2.08 -7.65 4.24
C GLN A 27 -1.53 -9.08 4.34
N ARG A 28 -1.28 -9.75 3.21
CA ARG A 28 -0.71 -11.11 3.17
C ARG A 28 0.76 -11.18 3.58
N VAL A 29 1.46 -10.06 3.68
CA VAL A 29 2.82 -10.03 4.18
C VAL A 29 2.82 -10.38 5.67
N HIS A 30 3.76 -11.21 6.13
CA HIS A 30 3.94 -11.51 7.54
C HIS A 30 5.13 -10.71 8.11
N PRO A 31 4.95 -9.98 9.23
CA PRO A 31 3.69 -9.78 9.97
C PRO A 31 2.70 -8.93 9.17
N HIS A 32 1.40 -9.14 9.39
CA HIS A 32 0.32 -8.42 8.70
C HIS A 32 0.60 -6.91 8.68
N LEU A 33 0.57 -6.30 7.50
CA LEU A 33 0.81 -4.87 7.31
C LEU A 33 -0.48 -4.10 7.01
N ILE A 34 -0.54 -2.86 7.48
CA ILE A 34 -1.59 -1.90 7.13
C ILE A 34 -0.96 -0.63 6.58
N HIS A 35 -1.33 -0.23 5.36
CA HIS A 35 -0.82 0.95 4.66
C HIS A 35 -1.14 2.27 5.38
N ARG A 36 -2.39 2.41 5.86
CA ARG A 36 -2.94 3.56 6.60
C ARG A 36 -3.02 4.91 5.87
N ASP A 37 -2.34 5.09 4.74
CA ASP A 37 -2.38 6.33 3.95
C ASP A 37 -2.86 6.09 2.52
N ILE A 38 -4.08 5.58 2.37
CA ILE A 38 -4.70 5.31 1.06
C ILE A 38 -5.41 6.56 0.57
N LYS A 39 -4.83 7.20 -0.45
CA LYS A 39 -5.32 8.43 -1.08
C LYS A 39 -4.78 8.52 -2.51
N PRO A 40 -5.42 9.30 -3.41
CA PRO A 40 -5.02 9.36 -4.82
C PRO A 40 -3.55 9.75 -5.06
N VAL A 41 -2.97 10.62 -4.23
CA VAL A 41 -1.56 11.02 -4.36
C VAL A 41 -0.58 9.87 -4.09
N ASN A 42 -1.02 8.81 -3.40
CA ASN A 42 -0.26 7.59 -3.14
C ASN A 42 -0.64 6.46 -4.10
N MET A 43 -1.18 6.80 -5.28
CA MET A 43 -1.55 5.87 -6.34
C MET A 43 -0.86 6.29 -7.63
N LEU A 44 -0.01 5.42 -8.16
CA LEU A 44 0.59 5.57 -9.48
C LEU A 44 -0.34 4.88 -10.49
N LEU A 45 -0.77 5.61 -11.52
CA LEU A 45 -1.62 5.09 -12.59
C LEU A 45 -0.91 5.28 -13.93
N SER A 46 -0.66 4.18 -14.64
CA SER A 46 -0.13 4.19 -16.03
C SER A 46 -0.82 3.10 -16.82
N ASP A 47 -1.30 3.42 -18.03
CA ASP A 47 -1.86 2.45 -18.98
C ASP A 47 -2.95 1.53 -18.36
N GLY A 48 -3.79 2.11 -17.50
CA GLY A 48 -4.86 1.39 -16.80
C GLY A 48 -4.40 0.49 -15.64
N ILE A 49 -3.10 0.49 -15.32
CA ILE A 49 -2.49 -0.23 -14.20
C ILE A 49 -2.29 0.71 -13.02
N LEU A 50 -2.93 0.41 -11.89
CA LEU A 50 -2.83 1.14 -10.64
C LEU A 50 -1.88 0.43 -9.67
N LYS A 51 -0.99 1.23 -9.09
CA LYS A 51 0.03 0.82 -8.14
C LYS A 51 -0.03 1.71 -6.89
N ILE A 52 -0.20 1.10 -5.71
CA ILE A 52 -0.11 1.76 -4.40
C ILE A 52 1.35 2.08 -4.10
N CYS A 53 1.63 3.32 -3.71
CA CYS A 53 2.95 3.79 -3.30
C CYS A 53 2.91 4.51 -1.94
N ASP A 54 4.07 4.99 -1.49
CA ASP A 54 4.28 5.67 -0.21
C ASP A 54 3.87 4.87 1.04
N PHE A 55 4.74 3.95 1.41
CA PHE A 55 4.60 3.10 2.58
C PHE A 55 5.17 3.72 3.87
N GLY A 56 5.45 5.02 3.90
CA GLY A 56 6.04 5.70 5.06
C GLY A 56 5.18 5.60 6.33
N TYR A 57 3.89 5.32 6.17
CA TYR A 57 2.92 5.16 7.25
C TYR A 57 2.56 3.69 7.58
N LEU A 58 3.27 2.70 7.03
CA LEU A 58 2.99 1.30 7.33
C LEU A 58 3.06 1.02 8.84
N LYS A 59 2.12 0.21 9.33
CA LYS A 59 2.23 -0.43 10.65
C LYS A 59 2.03 -1.93 10.55
N LEU A 60 2.81 -2.63 11.37
CA LEU A 60 2.69 -4.06 11.60
C LEU A 60 1.53 -4.29 12.56
N PHE A 61 0.47 -4.95 12.10
CA PHE A 61 -0.77 -5.16 12.84
C PHE A 61 -0.55 -5.92 14.16
N GLU A 62 0.29 -6.96 14.16
CA GLU A 62 0.61 -7.71 15.39
C GLU A 62 1.40 -6.88 16.41
N TYR A 63 2.20 -5.91 15.96
CA TYR A 63 2.95 -5.02 16.85
C TYR A 63 2.14 -3.82 17.35
N ILE A 64 0.94 -3.56 16.81
CA ILE A 64 0.02 -2.55 17.37
C ILE A 64 -0.33 -2.92 18.83
N TRP A 65 -0.27 -4.22 19.17
CA TRP A 65 -0.50 -4.74 20.52
C TRP A 65 0.77 -4.88 21.39
N LEU A 66 1.98 -4.80 20.81
CA LEU A 66 3.26 -4.99 21.51
C LEU A 66 4.05 -3.67 21.70
N GLN A 67 3.37 -2.58 22.02
CA GLN A 67 3.99 -1.25 22.14
C GLN A 67 4.86 -1.14 23.41
N LYS A 68 6.11 -1.64 23.38
CA LYS A 68 7.17 -1.23 24.33
C LYS A 68 8.61 -1.11 23.79
N LEU A 69 8.90 -1.31 22.51
CA LEU A 69 10.28 -1.16 21.98
C LEU A 69 10.32 -0.38 20.65
N SER A 70 10.72 0.90 20.72
CA SER A 70 10.78 1.82 19.56
C SER A 70 11.81 1.44 18.49
N LEU A 71 12.88 0.73 18.86
CA LEU A 71 13.95 0.32 17.94
C LEU A 71 13.57 -0.89 17.07
N VAL A 72 12.82 -1.85 17.62
CA VAL A 72 12.38 -3.05 16.88
C VAL A 72 11.39 -2.67 15.78
N GLN A 73 10.51 -1.70 16.02
CA GLN A 73 9.55 -1.22 15.03
C GLN A 73 10.24 -0.69 13.77
N HIS A 74 11.29 0.12 13.91
CA HIS A 74 12.01 0.66 12.76
C HIS A 74 12.74 -0.41 11.94
N ILE A 75 13.34 -1.41 12.59
CA ILE A 75 14.09 -2.47 11.91
C ILE A 75 13.12 -3.40 11.16
N VAL A 76 12.04 -3.85 11.83
CA VAL A 76 11.07 -4.76 11.20
C VAL A 76 10.33 -4.04 10.07
N VAL A 77 9.92 -2.78 10.24
CA VAL A 77 9.27 -2.02 9.16
C VAL A 77 10.21 -1.83 7.97
N LYS A 78 11.50 -1.53 8.19
CA LYS A 78 12.49 -1.43 7.09
C LYS A 78 12.70 -2.75 6.35
N MET A 79 12.80 -3.87 7.08
CA MET A 79 12.96 -5.20 6.47
C MET A 79 11.70 -5.65 5.71
N THR A 80 10.52 -5.39 6.26
CA THR A 80 9.24 -5.71 5.61
C THR A 80 8.96 -4.78 4.41
N PHE A 81 9.38 -3.51 4.48
CA PHE A 81 9.35 -2.60 3.34
C PHE A 81 10.21 -3.12 2.17
N PHE A 82 11.41 -3.65 2.44
CA PHE A 82 12.25 -4.28 1.43
C PHE A 82 11.59 -5.50 0.77
N ARG A 83 10.91 -6.34 1.56
CA ARG A 83 10.11 -7.46 1.04
C ARG A 83 8.96 -6.97 0.14
N CYS A 84 8.26 -5.91 0.54
CA CYS A 84 7.17 -5.33 -0.23
C CYS A 84 7.67 -4.74 -1.57
N LEU A 85 8.83 -4.09 -1.59
CA LEU A 85 9.47 -3.62 -2.84
C LEU A 85 9.81 -4.78 -3.79
N SER A 86 10.34 -5.90 -3.27
CA SER A 86 10.69 -7.06 -4.12
C SER A 86 9.49 -7.70 -4.81
N PHE A 87 8.28 -7.54 -4.25
CA PHE A 87 7.02 -7.98 -4.85
C PHE A 87 6.51 -7.00 -5.91
N TYR A 88 6.96 -5.74 -5.85
CA TYR A 88 6.50 -4.63 -6.70
C TYR A 88 7.33 -4.44 -7.97
N PHE A 89 8.58 -4.89 -7.97
CA PHE A 89 9.54 -4.80 -9.08
C PHE A 89 9.73 -6.12 -9.83
N LYS A 90 8.85 -7.10 -9.64
CA LYS A 90 8.74 -8.29 -10.50
C LYS A 90 7.59 -8.14 -11.48
#